data_AF-A0A8J9ZK64-F1
#
_entry.id   AF-A0A8J9ZK64-F1
#
_cell.length_a   1.000
_cell.length_b   1.000
_cell.length_c   1.000
_cell.angle_alpha   90.00
_cell.angle_beta   90.00
_cell.angle_gamma   90.00
#
_symmetry.space_group_name_H-M   'P 1'
#
loop_
_entity.id
_entity.type
_entity.pdbx_description
1 polymer ?
#
loop_
_entity_poly.entity_id
_entity_poly.type
_entity_poly.pdbx_seq_one_letter_code
_entity_poly.pdbx_strand_id
1 'polypeptide(L)'
;MATAIATFSQVLVFAAIVFVGHAALSTKPDGPIVRTQYGDVRGMYVEEGVIFLGLPFGVPPVGELRWKPARTYNMSWAPEVRDGTVPGPACRQGGCAPNQTDYQHSCNRDKARTQSEDCLYLNVFVPRSVLNSTARLPVMCWFHGGQYVTGTGAALVYDGRILANKTDTVVVTTNYRLGAFGYLVTGEGEDDARGNYGTLDQIEALKWIQQNIADFGGDKDKVTIFGPELRVRFGCSSPDIR
;
A
#
# COMPACT_ATOMS: atom_id res chain seq x y z
N MET A 1 -46.70 -68.30 47.49
CA MET A 1 -46.96 -68.21 46.04
C MET A 1 -47.62 -66.86 45.75
N ALA A 2 -46.80 -65.90 45.34
CA ALA A 2 -47.01 -64.54 44.86
C ALA A 2 -45.55 -63.99 44.80
N THR A 3 -45.01 -63.27 43.82
CA THR A 3 -45.48 -62.15 42.98
C THR A 3 -44.36 -61.93 41.92
N ALA A 4 -44.65 -61.71 40.63
CA ALA A 4 -44.51 -60.42 39.90
C ALA A 4 -43.09 -59.77 39.92
N ILE A 5 -42.50 -59.13 38.89
CA ILE A 5 -42.77 -58.73 37.49
C ILE A 5 -41.54 -57.87 37.07
N ALA A 6 -41.36 -57.71 35.75
CA ALA A 6 -40.73 -56.57 35.04
C ALA A 6 -39.21 -56.52 34.84
N THR A 7 -38.89 -56.75 33.57
CA THR A 7 -37.76 -56.29 32.76
C THR A 7 -37.49 -54.79 32.86
N PHE A 8 -36.23 -54.41 33.10
CA PHE A 8 -35.74 -53.03 32.91
C PHE A 8 -35.36 -52.81 31.44
N SER A 9 -36.05 -51.90 30.77
CA SER A 9 -35.65 -51.36 29.46
C SER A 9 -34.89 -50.05 29.69
N GLN A 10 -33.63 -49.99 29.24
CA GLN A 10 -32.81 -48.77 29.32
C GLN A 10 -33.23 -47.81 28.18
N VAL A 11 -33.74 -46.64 28.56
CA VAL A 11 -34.01 -45.53 27.63
C VAL A 11 -32.72 -44.73 27.46
N LEU A 12 -32.10 -44.81 26.27
CA LEU A 12 -30.99 -43.95 25.86
C LEU A 12 -31.56 -42.60 25.37
N VAL A 13 -31.30 -41.53 26.14
CA VAL A 13 -31.62 -40.16 25.74
C VAL A 13 -30.46 -39.61 24.92
N PHE A 14 -30.63 -39.49 23.60
CA PHE A 14 -29.69 -38.76 22.73
C PHE A 14 -30.00 -37.25 22.80
N ALA A 15 -29.13 -36.49 23.48
CA ALA A 15 -29.15 -35.03 23.41
C ALA A 15 -28.54 -34.57 22.09
N ALA A 16 -29.37 -34.05 21.18
CA ALA A 16 -28.90 -33.42 19.95
C ALA A 16 -28.33 -32.03 20.28
N ILE A 17 -27.00 -31.90 20.28
CA ILE A 17 -26.32 -30.61 20.37
C ILE A 17 -26.42 -29.93 19.00
N VAL A 18 -27.30 -28.92 18.88
CA VAL A 18 -27.37 -28.06 17.70
C VAL A 18 -26.18 -27.11 17.73
N PHE A 19 -25.15 -27.40 16.94
CA PHE A 19 -24.08 -26.44 16.65
C PHE A 19 -24.66 -25.32 15.77
N VAL A 20 -25.04 -24.20 16.38
CA VAL A 20 -25.29 -22.95 15.64
C VAL A 20 -23.92 -22.41 15.21
N GLY A 21 -23.50 -22.80 14.02
CA GLY A 21 -22.34 -22.21 13.37
C GLY A 21 -22.56 -20.71 13.22
N HIS A 22 -21.91 -19.91 14.06
CA HIS A 22 -21.77 -18.48 13.80
C HIS A 22 -20.84 -18.34 12.60
N ALA A 23 -21.41 -18.31 11.40
CA ALA A 23 -20.72 -17.75 10.26
C ALA A 23 -20.44 -16.30 10.63
N ALA A 24 -19.19 -16.00 10.99
CA ALA A 24 -18.72 -14.63 11.09
C ALA A 24 -18.90 -14.03 9.69
N LEU A 25 -19.94 -13.23 9.51
CA LEU A 25 -20.08 -12.37 8.34
C LEU A 25 -18.82 -11.49 8.34
N SER A 26 -17.87 -11.80 7.47
CA SER A 26 -16.79 -10.88 7.14
C SER A 26 -17.44 -9.71 6.43
N THR A 27 -17.84 -8.69 7.19
CA THR A 27 -18.29 -7.41 6.64
C THR A 27 -17.05 -6.72 6.07
N LYS A 28 -16.63 -7.11 4.87
CA LYS A 28 -15.69 -6.32 4.08
C LYS A 28 -16.31 -4.91 3.98
N PRO A 29 -15.59 -3.84 4.34
CA PRO A 29 -16.16 -2.49 4.29
C PRO A 29 -16.73 -2.20 2.90
N ASP A 30 -17.97 -1.72 2.83
CA ASP A 30 -18.55 -1.22 1.58
C ASP A 30 -17.74 0.01 1.12
N GLY A 31 -16.85 -0.21 0.17
CA GLY A 31 -15.96 0.80 -0.38
C GLY A 31 -15.98 0.76 -1.91
N PRO A 32 -15.61 1.86 -2.57
CA PRO A 32 -15.61 1.92 -4.02
C PRO A 32 -14.55 0.96 -4.59
N ILE A 33 -14.86 0.37 -5.73
CA ILE A 33 -13.94 -0.50 -6.47
C ILE A 33 -13.42 0.28 -7.68
N VAL A 34 -12.10 0.34 -7.81
CA VAL A 34 -11.41 0.89 -8.98
C VAL A 34 -10.70 -0.25 -9.70
N ARG A 35 -10.91 -0.33 -11.01
CA ARG A 35 -10.23 -1.29 -11.87
C ARG A 35 -8.87 -0.73 -12.24
N THR A 36 -7.82 -1.53 -12.05
CA THR A 36 -6.46 -1.22 -12.53
C THR A 36 -6.02 -2.28 -13.54
N GLN A 37 -4.90 -2.07 -14.21
CA GLN A 37 -4.32 -3.08 -15.10
C GLN A 37 -3.93 -4.39 -14.39
N TYR A 38 -3.73 -4.37 -13.07
CA TYR A 38 -3.32 -5.52 -12.27
C TYR A 38 -4.51 -6.29 -11.67
N GLY A 39 -5.69 -5.70 -11.69
CA GLY A 39 -6.92 -6.22 -11.09
C GLY A 39 -7.68 -5.13 -10.33
N ASP A 40 -8.80 -5.53 -9.72
CA ASP A 40 -9.69 -4.62 -9.00
C ASP A 40 -9.17 -4.32 -7.58
N VAL A 41 -9.32 -3.07 -7.15
CA VAL A 41 -8.92 -2.61 -5.81
C VAL A 41 -10.13 -2.02 -5.10
N ARG A 42 -10.40 -2.48 -3.88
CA ARG A 42 -11.41 -1.88 -3.00
C ARG A 42 -10.77 -0.83 -2.10
N GLY A 43 -11.22 0.42 -2.22
CA GLY A 43 -10.87 1.52 -1.31
C GLY A 43 -11.79 1.61 -0.10
N MET A 44 -11.72 2.71 0.62
CA MET A 44 -12.59 3.02 1.77
C MET A 44 -13.16 4.44 1.66
N TYR A 45 -14.46 4.58 1.91
CA TYR A 45 -15.06 5.90 2.14
C TYR A 45 -14.64 6.43 3.49
N VAL A 46 -14.20 7.68 3.51
CA VAL A 46 -13.85 8.44 4.72
C VAL A 46 -14.61 9.77 4.71
N GLU A 47 -14.63 10.48 5.84
CA GLU A 47 -15.31 11.77 5.96
C GLU A 47 -14.84 12.75 4.87
N GLU A 48 -13.53 12.79 4.61
CA GLU A 48 -12.90 13.70 3.66
C GLU A 48 -12.55 13.06 2.30
N GLY A 49 -13.34 12.09 1.82
CA GLY A 49 -13.21 11.56 0.46
C GLY A 49 -13.18 10.04 0.36
N VAL A 50 -12.29 9.53 -0.48
CA VAL A 50 -12.03 8.10 -0.68
C VAL A 50 -10.53 7.86 -0.65
N ILE A 51 -10.12 6.77 -0.01
CA ILE A 51 -8.72 6.37 0.06
C ILE A 51 -8.50 4.97 -0.49
N PHE A 52 -7.34 4.79 -1.13
CA PHE A 52 -6.79 3.52 -1.58
C PHE A 52 -5.35 3.42 -1.08
N LEU A 53 -5.09 2.53 -0.16
CA LEU A 53 -3.82 2.41 0.55
C LEU A 53 -3.10 1.11 0.13
N GLY A 54 -1.76 1.13 0.19
CA GLY A 54 -0.97 -0.09 -0.02
C GLY A 54 -1.04 -0.67 -1.44
N LEU A 55 -1.10 0.19 -2.46
CA LEU A 55 -1.08 -0.20 -3.86
C LEU A 55 0.36 -0.45 -4.31
N PRO A 56 0.71 -1.65 -4.81
CA PRO A 56 2.06 -1.93 -5.23
C PRO A 56 2.37 -1.20 -6.54
N PHE A 57 3.52 -0.53 -6.59
CA PHE A 57 4.01 0.10 -7.82
C PHE A 57 5.21 -0.62 -8.43
N GLY A 58 5.91 -1.45 -7.67
CA GLY A 58 7.05 -2.23 -8.14
C GLY A 58 7.07 -3.65 -7.56
N VAL A 59 7.81 -4.54 -8.21
CA VAL A 59 8.06 -5.90 -7.72
C VAL A 59 8.85 -5.83 -6.39
N PRO A 60 8.52 -6.63 -5.36
CA PRO A 60 9.23 -6.64 -4.09
C PRO A 60 10.76 -6.82 -4.28
N PRO A 61 11.60 -5.87 -3.81
CA PRO A 61 13.05 -5.89 -4.03
C PRO A 61 13.77 -6.77 -3.00
N VAL A 62 13.33 -8.03 -2.89
CA VAL A 62 13.82 -9.02 -1.92
C VAL A 62 14.72 -10.07 -2.60
N GLY A 63 15.58 -10.73 -1.81
CA GLY A 63 16.46 -11.78 -2.31
C GLY A 63 17.37 -11.28 -3.44
N GLU A 64 17.34 -11.95 -4.59
CA GLU A 64 18.12 -11.59 -5.79
C GLU A 64 17.76 -10.22 -6.39
N LEU A 65 16.62 -9.63 -6.01
CA LEU A 65 16.21 -8.29 -6.43
C LEU A 65 16.72 -7.20 -5.47
N ARG A 66 17.35 -7.59 -4.34
CA ARG A 66 18.00 -6.64 -3.46
C ARG A 66 19.16 -5.97 -4.21
N TRP A 67 19.26 -4.64 -4.09
CA TRP A 67 20.25 -3.82 -4.81
C TRP A 67 20.19 -3.98 -6.33
N LYS A 68 19.00 -4.15 -6.89
CA LYS A 68 18.73 -4.01 -8.32
C LYS A 68 17.73 -2.86 -8.57
N PRO A 69 17.73 -2.26 -9.77
CA PRO A 69 16.69 -1.31 -10.18
C PRO A 69 15.29 -1.87 -9.94
N ALA A 70 14.34 -1.01 -9.53
CA ALA A 70 12.94 -1.40 -9.43
C ALA A 70 12.46 -1.95 -10.78
N ARG A 71 11.65 -3.01 -10.69
CA ARG A 71 10.93 -3.54 -11.85
C ARG A 71 9.47 -3.15 -11.74
N THR A 72 8.87 -2.80 -12.88
CA THR A 72 7.43 -2.58 -12.97
C THR A 72 6.69 -3.75 -12.39
N TYR A 73 5.71 -3.44 -11.55
CA TYR A 73 4.83 -4.44 -10.99
C TYR A 73 4.16 -5.23 -12.12
N ASN A 74 4.19 -6.55 -12.06
CA ASN A 74 3.76 -7.41 -13.16
C ASN A 74 2.91 -8.60 -12.68
N MET A 75 2.52 -8.60 -11.40
CA MET A 75 1.70 -9.65 -10.81
C MET A 75 0.24 -9.22 -10.88
N SER A 76 -0.62 -10.03 -11.48
CA SER A 76 -2.06 -9.79 -11.39
C SER A 76 -2.63 -10.46 -10.13
N TRP A 77 -3.58 -9.79 -9.49
CA TRP A 77 -4.43 -10.37 -8.45
C TRP A 77 -5.86 -10.61 -8.94
N ALA A 78 -6.10 -10.54 -10.25
CA ALA A 78 -7.38 -10.94 -10.81
C ALA A 78 -7.50 -12.48 -10.77
N PRO A 79 -8.69 -13.03 -10.47
CA PRO A 79 -10.00 -12.37 -10.38
C PRO A 79 -10.36 -11.80 -9.01
N GLU A 80 -9.46 -11.87 -8.01
CA GLU A 80 -9.73 -11.32 -6.68
C GLU A 80 -9.79 -9.79 -6.67
N VAL A 81 -10.45 -9.24 -5.63
CA VAL A 81 -10.42 -7.80 -5.35
C VAL A 81 -9.41 -7.55 -4.24
N ARG A 82 -8.33 -6.83 -4.57
CA ARG A 82 -7.30 -6.45 -3.60
C ARG A 82 -7.90 -5.51 -2.55
N ASP A 83 -7.53 -5.73 -1.29
CA ASP A 83 -7.87 -4.85 -0.19
C ASP A 83 -6.93 -3.63 -0.19
N GLY A 84 -7.47 -2.47 -0.56
CA GLY A 84 -6.80 -1.17 -0.54
C GLY A 84 -7.18 -0.34 0.69
N THR A 85 -7.59 -0.95 1.80
CA THR A 85 -7.95 -0.23 3.03
C THR A 85 -6.83 -0.19 4.07
N VAL A 86 -5.72 -0.92 3.81
CA VAL A 86 -4.59 -1.03 4.73
C VAL A 86 -3.31 -0.55 4.04
N PRO A 87 -2.56 0.39 4.65
CA PRO A 87 -1.31 0.85 4.09
C PRO A 87 -0.24 -0.26 4.06
N GLY A 88 0.64 -0.17 3.06
CA GLY A 88 1.83 -1.02 2.97
C GLY A 88 2.81 -0.77 4.13
N PRO A 89 3.76 -1.68 4.39
CA PRO A 89 4.80 -1.46 5.38
C PRO A 89 5.75 -0.34 4.94
N ALA A 90 6.39 0.34 5.90
CA ALA A 90 7.49 1.24 5.57
C ALA A 90 8.70 0.44 5.03
N CYS A 91 9.62 1.11 4.33
CA CYS A 91 10.88 0.48 3.97
C CYS A 91 11.78 0.29 5.20
N ARG A 92 12.68 -0.70 5.15
CA ARG A 92 13.63 -1.01 6.23
C ARG A 92 14.40 0.24 6.68
N GLN A 93 14.31 0.57 7.97
CA GLN A 93 14.88 1.77 8.58
C GLN A 93 15.02 1.64 10.12
N GLY A 94 15.90 2.44 10.71
CA GLY A 94 16.11 2.46 12.17
C GLY A 94 14.97 3.11 12.97
N GLY A 95 14.18 4.00 12.35
CA GLY A 95 13.16 4.82 13.02
C GLY A 95 11.86 4.10 13.39
N CYS A 96 11.68 2.83 13.00
CA CYS A 96 10.41 2.09 13.15
C CYS A 96 10.37 0.99 14.20
N ALA A 97 11.23 1.09 15.22
CA ALA A 97 11.11 0.21 16.38
C ALA A 97 9.91 0.62 17.27
N PRO A 98 9.16 -0.33 17.86
CA PRO A 98 7.98 -0.07 18.70
C PRO A 98 8.19 0.87 19.89
N ASN A 99 9.45 1.07 20.30
CA ASN A 99 9.88 1.85 21.47
C ASN A 99 10.44 3.24 21.09
N GLN A 100 10.36 3.65 19.82
CA GLN A 100 10.84 4.97 19.38
C GLN A 100 9.80 6.07 19.63
N THR A 101 10.25 7.24 20.08
CA THR A 101 9.41 8.41 20.37
C THR A 101 8.92 9.12 19.11
N ASP A 102 9.60 8.94 17.96
CA ASP A 102 9.28 9.60 16.68
C ASP A 102 8.47 8.71 15.69
N TYR A 103 7.77 7.72 16.25
CA TYR A 103 7.03 6.71 15.48
C TYR A 103 5.99 7.31 14.51
N GLN A 104 5.38 8.43 14.87
CA GLN A 104 4.31 9.06 14.09
C GLN A 104 4.80 9.70 12.78
N HIS A 105 6.06 10.15 12.73
CA HIS A 105 6.65 10.77 11.54
C HIS A 105 7.35 9.74 10.66
N SER A 106 7.91 8.69 11.25
CA SER A 106 8.76 7.75 10.53
C SER A 106 8.04 6.49 10.08
N CYS A 107 6.86 6.16 10.65
CA CYS A 107 6.29 4.81 10.55
C CYS A 107 4.78 4.79 10.33
N ASN A 108 4.32 3.63 9.84
CA ASN A 108 2.90 3.32 9.72
C ASN A 108 2.27 3.24 11.12
N ARG A 109 1.00 3.65 11.27
CA ARG A 109 0.21 3.56 12.50
C ARG A 109 0.13 2.13 13.06
N ASP A 110 0.18 1.12 12.19
CA ASP A 110 0.11 -0.28 12.57
C ASP A 110 1.48 -0.84 12.99
N LYS A 111 1.64 -1.09 14.30
CA LYS A 111 2.85 -1.68 14.90
C LYS A 111 3.12 -3.12 14.41
N ALA A 112 2.14 -3.82 13.83
CA ALA A 112 2.33 -5.15 13.26
C ALA A 112 2.95 -5.12 11.85
N ARG A 113 2.91 -3.97 11.15
CA ARG A 113 3.43 -3.78 9.79
C ARG A 113 4.45 -2.64 9.73
N THR A 114 5.34 -2.58 10.72
CA THR A 114 6.25 -1.44 10.90
C THR A 114 7.20 -1.23 9.72
N GLN A 115 7.81 -2.30 9.20
CA GLN A 115 8.76 -2.20 8.09
C GLN A 115 9.03 -3.54 7.39
N SER A 116 9.33 -3.48 6.10
CA SER A 116 9.69 -4.62 5.25
C SER A 116 10.64 -4.20 4.13
N GLU A 117 11.33 -5.16 3.50
CA GLU A 117 11.98 -4.94 2.19
C GLU A 117 10.94 -4.92 1.06
N ASP A 118 9.87 -5.69 1.20
CA ASP A 118 8.66 -5.54 0.37
C ASP A 118 7.92 -4.27 0.81
N CYS A 119 8.34 -3.12 0.30
CA CYS A 119 7.85 -1.81 0.72
C CYS A 119 7.46 -0.88 -0.44
N LEU A 120 7.52 -1.34 -1.70
CA LEU A 120 7.26 -0.53 -2.91
C LEU A 120 5.76 -0.32 -3.13
N TYR A 121 5.16 0.43 -2.20
CA TYR A 121 3.74 0.74 -2.15
C TYR A 121 3.50 2.26 -2.18
N LEU A 122 2.34 2.63 -2.72
CA LEU A 122 1.81 3.99 -2.67
C LEU A 122 0.37 3.99 -2.16
N ASN A 123 -0.10 5.18 -1.81
CA ASN A 123 -1.46 5.44 -1.37
C ASN A 123 -2.06 6.56 -2.22
N VAL A 124 -3.34 6.46 -2.54
CA VAL A 124 -4.09 7.41 -3.36
C VAL A 124 -5.27 7.94 -2.56
N PHE A 125 -5.39 9.27 -2.50
CA PHE A 125 -6.45 10.00 -1.80
C PHE A 125 -7.18 10.86 -2.82
N VAL A 126 -8.51 10.73 -2.86
CA VAL A 126 -9.32 11.40 -3.87
C VAL A 126 -10.60 12.02 -3.27
N PRO A 127 -11.08 13.16 -3.79
CA PRO A 127 -12.40 13.67 -3.45
C PRO A 127 -13.47 12.65 -3.82
N ARG A 128 -14.52 12.50 -3.00
CA ARG A 128 -15.58 11.50 -3.24
C ARG A 128 -16.29 11.71 -4.58
N SER A 129 -16.42 12.96 -5.02
CA SER A 129 -17.08 13.35 -6.26
C SER A 129 -16.37 12.85 -7.53
N VAL A 130 -15.04 12.62 -7.48
CA VAL A 130 -14.27 12.35 -8.70
C VAL A 130 -14.53 10.96 -9.27
N LEU A 131 -14.79 9.96 -8.42
CA LEU A 131 -14.97 8.57 -8.86
C LEU A 131 -16.27 8.35 -9.67
N ASN A 132 -17.24 9.25 -9.53
CA ASN A 132 -18.51 9.23 -10.26
C ASN A 132 -18.56 10.30 -11.37
N SER A 133 -17.41 10.89 -11.72
CA SER A 133 -17.30 12.00 -12.67
C SER A 133 -16.41 11.61 -13.84
N THR A 134 -16.59 12.29 -14.97
CA THR A 134 -15.65 12.25 -16.10
C THR A 134 -14.51 13.26 -15.97
N ALA A 135 -14.58 14.16 -14.98
CA ALA A 135 -13.53 15.12 -14.70
C ALA A 135 -12.22 14.41 -14.29
N ARG A 136 -11.10 14.98 -14.73
CA ARG A 136 -9.75 14.54 -14.33
C ARG A 136 -9.08 15.64 -13.53
N LEU A 137 -8.73 15.34 -12.29
CA LEU A 137 -8.15 16.31 -11.35
C LEU A 137 -6.63 16.33 -11.43
N PRO A 138 -5.96 17.47 -11.21
CA PRO A 138 -4.51 17.50 -11.07
C PRO A 138 -4.01 16.52 -10.00
N VAL A 139 -2.83 15.94 -10.24
CA VAL A 139 -2.24 14.93 -9.37
C VAL A 139 -1.08 15.54 -8.59
N MET A 140 -1.07 15.39 -7.27
CA MET A 140 0.03 15.78 -6.39
C MET A 140 0.73 14.53 -5.85
N CYS A 141 1.96 14.26 -6.30
CA CYS A 141 2.77 13.11 -5.88
C CYS A 141 3.77 13.52 -4.80
N TRP A 142 3.56 13.03 -3.58
CA TRP A 142 4.39 13.26 -2.40
C TRP A 142 5.46 12.19 -2.25
N PHE A 143 6.71 12.63 -2.16
CA PHE A 143 7.82 11.84 -1.67
C PHE A 143 8.23 12.34 -0.29
N HIS A 144 8.17 11.47 0.71
CA HIS A 144 8.54 11.82 2.09
C HIS A 144 10.03 12.19 2.20
N GLY A 145 10.38 12.99 3.21
CA GLY A 145 11.77 13.21 3.61
C GLY A 145 12.28 12.12 4.56
N GLY A 146 13.37 12.39 5.25
CA GLY A 146 14.04 11.48 6.18
C GLY A 146 15.48 11.15 5.78
N GLN A 147 16.13 12.05 5.05
CA GLN A 147 17.53 12.02 4.62
C GLN A 147 17.90 10.72 3.90
N TYR A 148 16.96 10.14 3.15
CA TYR A 148 17.08 8.84 2.50
C TYR A 148 17.28 7.65 3.44
N VAL A 149 17.14 7.80 4.76
CA VAL A 149 17.37 6.74 5.76
C VAL A 149 16.13 6.39 6.59
N THR A 150 15.16 7.30 6.66
CA THR A 150 13.87 7.09 7.36
C THR A 150 12.70 7.68 6.57
N GLY A 151 11.48 7.42 7.06
CA GLY A 151 10.22 7.94 6.53
C GLY A 151 9.38 6.89 5.80
N THR A 152 8.14 7.25 5.53
CA THR A 152 7.17 6.42 4.81
C THR A 152 6.05 7.28 4.22
N GLY A 153 5.52 6.88 3.07
CA GLY A 153 4.33 7.48 2.48
C GLY A 153 3.06 7.25 3.33
N ALA A 154 3.10 6.31 4.27
CA ALA A 154 1.98 6.01 5.18
C ALA A 154 2.05 6.74 6.54
N ALA A 155 2.96 7.72 6.71
CA ALA A 155 3.08 8.45 7.97
C ALA A 155 1.84 9.31 8.21
N LEU A 156 1.43 9.45 9.48
CA LEU A 156 0.18 10.13 9.85
C LEU A 156 0.16 11.60 9.42
N VAL A 157 1.32 12.25 9.44
CA VAL A 157 1.48 13.65 9.01
C VAL A 157 1.32 13.86 7.51
N TYR A 158 1.34 12.79 6.71
CA TYR A 158 1.19 12.84 5.25
C TYR A 158 -0.20 12.36 4.80
N ASP A 159 -1.17 12.34 5.69
CA ASP A 159 -2.55 12.01 5.33
C ASP A 159 -3.09 13.01 4.29
N GLY A 160 -3.26 12.53 3.06
CA GLY A 160 -3.62 13.35 1.90
C GLY A 160 -5.10 13.72 1.82
N ARG A 161 -5.96 13.20 2.71
CA ARG A 161 -7.42 13.34 2.60
C ARG A 161 -7.88 14.80 2.61
N ILE A 162 -7.39 15.59 3.57
CA ILE A 162 -7.75 17.00 3.70
C ILE A 162 -7.27 17.78 2.47
N LEU A 163 -6.03 17.56 2.03
CA LEU A 163 -5.46 18.25 0.88
C LEU A 163 -6.24 17.93 -0.40
N ALA A 164 -6.48 16.64 -0.67
CA ALA A 164 -7.23 16.18 -1.84
C ALA A 164 -8.60 16.86 -1.91
N ASN A 165 -9.36 16.81 -0.81
CA ASN A 165 -10.73 17.33 -0.75
C ASN A 165 -10.80 18.87 -0.76
N LYS A 166 -9.82 19.58 -0.18
CA LYS A 166 -9.83 21.05 -0.13
C LYS A 166 -9.36 21.72 -1.42
N THR A 167 -8.60 21.00 -2.24
CA THR A 167 -7.98 21.56 -3.45
C THR A 167 -8.49 20.94 -4.75
N ASP A 168 -9.44 20.00 -4.66
CA ASP A 168 -9.90 19.18 -5.79
C ASP A 168 -8.72 18.58 -6.57
N THR A 169 -7.85 17.87 -5.84
CA THR A 169 -6.70 17.15 -6.41
C THR A 169 -6.70 15.68 -6.03
N VAL A 170 -6.06 14.86 -6.85
CA VAL A 170 -5.66 13.50 -6.45
C VAL A 170 -4.32 13.60 -5.75
N VAL A 171 -4.25 13.17 -4.49
CA VAL A 171 -2.98 13.14 -3.74
C VAL A 171 -2.46 11.71 -3.72
N VAL A 172 -1.18 11.54 -4.05
CA VAL A 172 -0.49 10.25 -4.00
C VAL A 172 0.67 10.36 -3.02
N THR A 173 0.77 9.45 -2.06
CA THR A 173 1.95 9.35 -1.17
C THR A 173 2.67 8.04 -1.43
N THR A 174 4.01 8.09 -1.42
CA THR A 174 4.81 7.00 -2.01
C THR A 174 5.96 6.61 -1.10
N ASN A 175 6.23 5.31 -1.00
CA ASN A 175 7.47 4.79 -0.41
C ASN A 175 8.60 4.69 -1.44
N TYR A 176 9.84 4.68 -0.98
CA TYR A 176 11.02 4.33 -1.77
C TYR A 176 12.08 3.70 -0.86
N ARG A 177 12.98 2.86 -1.39
CA ARG A 177 14.00 2.20 -0.56
C ARG A 177 14.94 3.22 0.10
N LEU A 178 15.36 2.89 1.32
CA LEU A 178 16.12 3.75 2.22
C LEU A 178 17.46 3.12 2.62
N GLY A 179 18.38 3.95 3.12
CA GLY A 179 19.69 3.56 3.63
C GLY A 179 20.46 2.67 2.65
N ALA A 180 21.11 1.64 3.18
CA ALA A 180 21.83 0.67 2.37
C ALA A 180 20.93 -0.10 1.38
N PHE A 181 19.63 -0.25 1.64
CA PHE A 181 18.74 -0.94 0.69
C PHE A 181 18.47 -0.09 -0.56
N GLY A 182 18.45 1.25 -0.41
CA GLY A 182 18.19 2.19 -1.49
C GLY A 182 19.42 2.77 -2.16
N TYR A 183 20.56 2.86 -1.46
CA TYR A 183 21.67 3.72 -1.87
C TYR A 183 23.06 3.11 -1.65
N LEU A 184 23.16 1.79 -1.42
CA LEU A 184 24.46 1.12 -1.32
C LEU A 184 25.22 1.19 -2.65
N VAL A 185 26.50 1.55 -2.57
CA VAL A 185 27.46 1.49 -3.67
C VAL A 185 28.62 0.62 -3.22
N THR A 186 28.92 -0.46 -3.95
CA THR A 186 30.08 -1.33 -3.70
C THR A 186 31.16 -1.21 -4.77
N GLY A 187 30.80 -0.69 -5.95
CA GLY A 187 31.71 -0.52 -7.09
C GLY A 187 30.94 -0.23 -8.38
N GLU A 188 31.61 -0.42 -9.52
CA GLU A 188 31.05 -0.19 -10.86
C GLU A 188 30.99 -1.47 -11.73
N GLY A 189 31.36 -2.63 -11.17
CA GLY A 189 31.29 -3.93 -11.83
C GLY A 189 29.85 -4.42 -12.05
N GLU A 190 29.70 -5.49 -12.84
CA GLU A 190 28.39 -6.08 -13.17
C GLU A 190 27.64 -6.62 -11.95
N ASP A 191 28.40 -7.19 -11.00
CA ASP A 191 27.88 -7.74 -9.74
C ASP A 191 27.81 -6.72 -8.61
N ASP A 192 28.28 -5.48 -8.84
CA ASP A 192 28.30 -4.44 -7.82
C ASP A 192 26.92 -3.79 -7.60
N ALA A 193 26.70 -3.34 -6.37
CA ALA A 193 25.64 -2.40 -6.10
C ALA A 193 26.06 -1.01 -6.64
N ARG A 194 25.25 -0.44 -7.55
CA ARG A 194 25.51 0.84 -8.25
C ARG A 194 24.81 2.05 -7.62
N GLY A 195 24.06 1.84 -6.53
CA GLY A 195 23.34 2.89 -5.80
C GLY A 195 22.10 3.44 -6.53
N ASN A 196 21.54 4.51 -5.97
CA ASN A 196 20.36 5.24 -6.47
C ASN A 196 19.09 4.39 -6.70
N TYR A 197 19.01 3.20 -6.14
CA TYR A 197 17.84 2.35 -6.22
C TYR A 197 16.59 3.02 -5.64
N GLY A 198 16.72 3.76 -4.54
CA GLY A 198 15.61 4.55 -4.00
C GLY A 198 15.10 5.62 -4.98
N THR A 199 15.99 6.27 -5.73
CA THR A 199 15.58 7.20 -6.81
C THR A 199 14.91 6.47 -7.97
N LEU A 200 15.40 5.28 -8.33
CA LEU A 200 14.77 4.42 -9.35
C LEU A 200 13.38 3.93 -8.91
N ASP A 201 13.18 3.70 -7.62
CA ASP A 201 11.86 3.38 -7.06
C ASP A 201 10.89 4.57 -7.25
N GLN A 202 11.36 5.80 -7.00
CA GLN A 202 10.55 7.01 -7.21
C GLN A 202 10.15 7.15 -8.70
N ILE A 203 11.07 6.89 -9.63
CA ILE A 203 10.77 6.86 -11.07
C ILE A 203 9.72 5.79 -11.38
N GLU A 204 9.85 4.60 -10.80
CA GLU A 204 8.88 3.52 -11.01
C GLU A 204 7.49 3.86 -10.49
N ALA A 205 7.40 4.54 -9.34
CA ALA A 205 6.12 5.05 -8.83
C ALA A 205 5.50 6.11 -9.76
N LEU A 206 6.32 7.00 -10.36
CA LEU A 206 5.84 7.96 -11.35
C LEU A 206 5.33 7.27 -12.62
N LYS A 207 6.00 6.20 -13.09
CA LYS A 207 5.50 5.36 -14.18
C LYS A 207 4.16 4.71 -13.83
N TRP A 208 4.02 4.21 -12.60
CA TRP A 208 2.75 3.70 -12.10
C TRP A 208 1.66 4.78 -12.14
N ILE A 209 1.95 6.01 -11.70
CA ILE A 209 0.99 7.14 -11.77
C ILE A 209 0.58 7.38 -13.22
N GLN A 210 1.53 7.45 -14.15
CA GLN A 210 1.25 7.66 -15.58
C GLN A 210 0.33 6.59 -16.17
N GLN A 211 0.44 5.34 -15.72
CA GLN A 211 -0.34 4.22 -16.24
C GLN A 211 -1.70 4.06 -15.58
N ASN A 212 -1.85 4.41 -14.29
CA ASN A 212 -3.01 3.99 -13.49
C ASN A 212 -3.83 5.15 -12.92
N ILE A 213 -3.27 6.37 -12.78
CA ILE A 213 -3.94 7.42 -11.98
C ILE A 213 -5.26 7.91 -12.59
N ALA A 214 -5.43 7.73 -13.89
CA ALA A 214 -6.68 8.02 -14.57
C ALA A 214 -7.84 7.18 -14.01
N ASP A 215 -7.63 5.92 -13.62
CA ASP A 215 -8.70 5.09 -13.06
C ASP A 215 -9.17 5.58 -11.69
N PHE A 216 -8.34 6.37 -11.00
CA PHE A 216 -8.65 7.02 -9.72
C PHE A 216 -9.18 8.46 -9.88
N GLY A 217 -9.41 8.93 -11.11
CA GLY A 217 -9.90 10.29 -11.37
C GLY A 217 -8.82 11.35 -11.55
N GLY A 218 -7.54 10.96 -11.65
CA GLY A 218 -6.43 11.88 -11.89
C GLY A 218 -6.19 12.20 -13.37
N ASP A 219 -5.63 13.38 -13.61
CA ASP A 219 -5.12 13.82 -14.91
C ASP A 219 -3.62 13.48 -14.99
N LYS A 220 -3.28 12.42 -15.74
CA LYS A 220 -1.90 11.95 -15.89
C LYS A 220 -0.97 12.97 -16.55
N ASP A 221 -1.52 13.96 -17.26
CA ASP A 221 -0.76 15.00 -17.95
C ASP A 221 -0.53 16.24 -17.04
N LYS A 222 -1.08 16.23 -15.81
CA LYS A 222 -0.93 17.29 -14.80
C LYS A 222 -0.44 16.74 -13.46
N VAL A 223 0.77 16.19 -13.47
CA VAL A 223 1.41 15.62 -12.27
C VAL A 223 2.41 16.63 -11.69
N THR A 224 2.16 17.06 -10.46
CA THR A 224 3.08 17.88 -9.66
C THR A 224 3.76 17.00 -8.63
N ILE A 225 5.09 16.99 -8.62
CA ILE A 225 5.88 16.25 -7.63
C ILE A 225 6.29 17.22 -6.51
N PHE A 226 6.13 16.83 -5.25
CA PHE A 226 6.48 17.66 -4.09
C PHE A 226 6.99 16.82 -2.90
N GLY A 227 7.75 17.45 -2.01
CA GLY A 227 8.41 16.78 -0.87
C GLY A 227 9.58 17.60 -0.32
N PRO A 228 9.88 17.52 0.98
CA PRO A 228 10.92 18.36 1.63
C PRO A 228 12.35 18.02 1.17
N GLU A 229 12.57 16.81 0.63
CA GLU A 229 13.90 16.32 0.24
C GLU A 229 13.91 15.72 -1.16
N LEU A 230 13.03 16.25 -2.02
CA LEU A 230 12.94 15.85 -3.42
C LEU A 230 14.21 16.29 -4.17
N ARG A 231 15.19 15.39 -4.30
CA ARG A 231 16.32 15.57 -5.21
C ARG A 231 16.08 14.79 -6.49
N VAL A 232 15.11 15.23 -7.26
CA VAL A 232 14.94 14.73 -8.62
C VAL A 232 15.87 15.52 -9.53
N ARG A 233 17.15 15.14 -9.58
CA ARG A 233 17.98 15.44 -10.74
C ARG A 233 17.67 14.36 -11.78
N PHE A 234 16.65 14.58 -12.60
CA PHE A 234 16.57 13.89 -13.89
C PHE A 234 17.78 14.34 -14.71
N GLY A 235 18.88 13.59 -14.62
CA GLY A 235 19.97 13.79 -15.56
C GLY A 235 19.42 13.59 -16.96
N CYS A 236 19.55 14.59 -17.84
CA CYS A 236 19.33 14.46 -19.29
C CYS A 236 20.19 13.36 -19.95
N SER A 237 20.98 12.62 -19.15
CA SER A 237 21.88 11.54 -19.53
C SER A 237 21.38 10.14 -19.18
N SER A 238 20.20 9.97 -18.57
CA SER A 238 19.62 8.63 -18.37
C SER A 238 18.92 8.16 -19.65
N PRO A 239 19.39 7.09 -20.32
CA PRO A 239 18.76 6.57 -21.53
C PRO A 239 17.37 5.96 -21.27
N ASP A 240 17.03 5.67 -20.01
CA ASP A 240 15.78 5.01 -19.61
C ASP A 240 14.58 5.97 -19.42
N ILE A 241 14.75 7.25 -19.72
CA ILE A 241 13.72 8.30 -19.62
C ILE A 241 13.68 9.14 -20.92
N ARG A 242 13.64 8.48 -22.07
CA ARG A 242 13.22 9.07 -23.34
C ARG A 242 11.97 8.40 -23.86
#